data_AF-A9AWQ3-F1
#
_entry.id   AF-A9AWQ3-F1
#
_cell.length_a   1.000
_cell.length_b   1.000
_cell.length_c   1.000
_cell.angle_alpha   90.00
_cell.angle_beta   90.00
_cell.angle_gamma   90.00
#
_symmetry.space_group_name_H-M   'P 1'
#
loop_
_entity.id
_entity.type
_entity.pdbx_description
1 polymer ?
#
loop_
_entity_poly.entity_id
_entity_poly.type
_entity_poly.pdbx_seq_one_letter_code
_entity_poly.pdbx_strand_id
1 'polypeptide(L)'
;MIRILMPQRRLNADDGGGSGGDPTPPAAPPSPTPTVPVVPPTPPAAPPAAVPPAAPPAADAGIPDLQARLATLETQLEADRAALRSERGARLIEQTAAAHGLDAGLLGRLVTPEFDEQGQPKPLDAAIASLLTTYPYLAKPAAGGTAAPAPVGTSPANPARTPALTKAAIERMTPEQINTNWDAIQAYLARQG
;
A
#
# COMPACT_ATOMS: atom_id res chain seq x y z
N MET A 1 -46.95 -12.31 -9.93
CA MET A 1 -47.00 -10.86 -10.19
C MET A 1 -45.97 -10.24 -9.25
N ILE A 2 -44.88 -9.64 -9.69
CA ILE A 2 -44.76 -8.36 -10.40
C ILE A 2 -43.52 -8.42 -11.32
N ARG A 3 -43.68 -8.00 -12.58
CA ARG A 3 -42.60 -7.82 -13.56
C ARG A 3 -41.87 -6.51 -13.25
N ILE A 4 -40.55 -6.55 -13.02
CA ILE A 4 -39.74 -5.34 -12.94
C ILE A 4 -39.27 -5.00 -14.35
N LEU A 5 -39.75 -3.84 -14.80
CA LEU A 5 -39.57 -3.22 -16.11
C LEU A 5 -38.19 -2.55 -16.18
N MET A 6 -37.34 -2.98 -17.11
CA MET A 6 -36.21 -2.17 -17.58
C MET A 6 -36.72 -1.05 -18.50
N PRO A 7 -36.23 0.19 -18.36
CA PRO A 7 -36.14 1.11 -19.48
C PRO A 7 -34.72 1.09 -20.08
N GLN A 8 -34.68 0.73 -21.36
CA GLN A 8 -33.58 0.98 -22.29
C GLN A 8 -33.71 2.39 -22.91
N ARG A 9 -32.62 2.85 -23.58
CA ARG A 9 -32.52 3.94 -24.59
C ARG A 9 -32.39 5.38 -24.06
N ARG A 10 -31.57 6.30 -24.60
CA ARG A 10 -30.90 6.51 -25.92
C ARG A 10 -29.55 7.24 -25.72
N LEU A 11 -28.48 7.00 -26.48
CA LEU A 11 -28.15 7.56 -27.81
C LEU A 11 -28.47 9.06 -27.96
N ASN A 12 -27.45 9.91 -27.87
CA ASN A 12 -27.37 11.18 -28.59
C ASN A 12 -25.93 11.39 -29.06
N ALA A 13 -25.80 11.55 -30.36
CA ALA A 13 -24.63 12.05 -31.06
C ALA A 13 -24.68 13.58 -31.10
N ASP A 14 -23.52 14.20 -31.34
CA ASP A 14 -23.27 15.41 -32.13
C ASP A 14 -24.20 16.63 -31.95
N ASP A 15 -23.61 17.77 -31.60
CA ASP A 15 -23.47 18.96 -32.47
C ASP A 15 -23.17 20.20 -31.61
N GLY A 16 -22.41 21.15 -32.17
CA GLY A 16 -22.56 22.57 -31.83
C GLY A 16 -21.57 23.15 -30.83
N GLY A 17 -20.53 23.82 -31.36
CA GLY A 17 -19.57 24.60 -30.60
C GLY A 17 -20.17 25.84 -29.92
N GLY A 18 -19.53 26.24 -28.83
CA GLY A 18 -19.76 27.49 -28.13
C GLY A 18 -18.50 27.90 -27.38
N SER A 19 -17.77 28.87 -27.94
CA SER A 19 -16.76 29.65 -27.20
C SER A 19 -17.41 30.29 -25.97
N GLY A 20 -16.79 30.15 -24.81
CA GLY A 20 -17.07 31.01 -23.65
C GLY A 20 -16.85 30.33 -22.30
N GLY A 21 -15.74 30.71 -21.66
CA GLY A 21 -15.60 30.66 -20.19
C GLY A 21 -15.00 29.38 -19.63
N ASP A 22 -13.80 29.53 -19.05
CA ASP A 22 -13.30 28.66 -17.99
C ASP A 22 -14.39 28.40 -16.93
N PRO A 23 -14.81 27.15 -16.69
CA PRO A 23 -15.46 26.82 -15.45
C PRO A 23 -14.38 26.61 -14.40
N THR A 24 -14.11 27.67 -13.64
CA THR A 24 -13.48 27.55 -12.32
C THR A 24 -14.22 26.45 -11.55
N PRO A 25 -13.54 25.45 -10.97
CA PRO A 25 -14.21 24.45 -10.15
C PRO A 25 -14.86 25.16 -8.95
N PRO A 26 -16.10 24.80 -8.56
CA PRO A 26 -16.71 25.37 -7.36
C PRO A 26 -15.83 25.03 -6.15
N ALA A 27 -15.57 26.07 -5.35
CA ALA A 27 -14.86 25.95 -4.08
C ALA A 27 -15.48 24.84 -3.23
N ALA A 28 -14.62 23.93 -2.76
CA ALA A 28 -15.01 22.92 -1.79
C ALA A 28 -15.59 23.60 -0.53
N PRO A 29 -16.64 23.04 0.09
CA PRO A 29 -17.16 23.56 1.35
C PRO A 29 -16.07 23.47 2.43
N PRO A 30 -15.96 24.45 3.35
CA PRO A 30 -15.04 24.35 4.47
C PRO A 30 -15.41 23.16 5.34
N SER A 31 -14.41 22.32 5.67
CA SER A 31 -14.51 21.25 6.64
C SER A 31 -15.08 21.77 7.97
N PRO A 32 -15.94 21.01 8.67
CA PRO A 32 -16.44 21.42 9.98
C PRO A 32 -15.29 21.48 10.98
N THR A 33 -15.16 22.64 11.63
CA THR A 33 -14.27 22.87 12.78
C THR A 33 -14.62 21.89 13.91
N PRO A 34 -13.64 21.28 14.61
CA PRO A 34 -13.94 20.54 15.83
C PRO A 34 -14.51 21.48 16.90
N THR A 35 -15.76 21.22 17.30
CA THR A 35 -16.44 21.88 18.43
C THR A 35 -15.65 21.65 19.72
N VAL A 36 -15.04 22.71 20.24
CA VAL A 36 -14.52 22.75 21.61
C VAL A 36 -15.73 22.81 22.56
N PRO A 37 -15.85 21.92 23.56
CA PRO A 37 -16.90 22.05 24.56
C PRO A 37 -16.69 23.32 25.39
N VAL A 38 -17.63 24.26 25.28
CA VAL A 38 -17.76 25.42 26.16
C VAL A 38 -18.19 24.94 27.54
N VAL A 39 -17.33 25.11 28.54
CA VAL A 39 -17.67 24.98 29.96
C VAL A 39 -18.41 26.25 30.38
N PRO A 40 -19.57 26.16 31.07
CA PRO A 40 -20.33 27.34 31.49
C PRO A 40 -19.60 28.15 32.58
N PRO A 41 -19.81 29.48 32.66
CA PRO A 41 -19.27 30.31 33.73
C PRO A 41 -20.05 30.09 35.03
N THR A 42 -19.34 29.78 36.11
CA THR A 42 -19.88 29.75 37.47
C THR A 42 -20.21 31.18 37.94
N PRO A 43 -21.37 31.43 38.57
CA PRO A 43 -21.76 32.76 39.06
C PRO A 43 -20.93 33.23 40.27
N PRO A 44 -20.86 34.55 40.54
CA PRO A 44 -20.07 35.12 41.62
C PRO A 44 -20.84 35.09 42.95
N ALA A 45 -20.19 34.66 44.02
CA ALA A 45 -20.65 34.89 45.39
C ALA A 45 -19.64 35.78 46.14
N ALA A 46 -20.17 36.79 46.83
CA ALA A 46 -19.49 37.94 47.43
C ALA A 46 -18.69 37.63 48.74
N PRO A 47 -17.79 38.52 49.21
CA PRO A 47 -16.77 38.30 50.26
C PRO A 47 -17.24 38.83 51.65
N PRO A 48 -16.43 38.93 52.75
CA PRO A 48 -15.08 38.44 53.05
C PRO A 48 -14.96 37.66 54.39
N ALA A 49 -13.97 36.78 54.52
CA ALA A 49 -13.42 36.41 55.82
C ALA A 49 -11.90 36.49 55.77
N ALA A 50 -11.37 37.48 56.49
CA ALA A 50 -9.99 37.66 56.98
C ALA A 50 -8.83 37.14 56.11
N VAL A 51 -8.10 38.10 55.53
CA VAL A 51 -6.76 37.92 54.94
C VAL A 51 -5.72 37.61 56.03
N PRO A 52 -4.94 36.52 55.93
CA PRO A 52 -3.51 36.58 56.23
C PRO A 52 -2.75 36.94 54.94
N PRO A 53 -1.73 37.80 54.99
CA PRO A 53 -0.97 38.20 53.81
C PRO A 53 -0.08 37.01 53.38
N ALA A 54 -0.59 36.15 52.50
CA ALA A 54 0.23 35.19 51.79
C ALA A 54 0.80 35.87 50.54
N ALA A 55 2.13 35.84 50.48
CA ALA A 55 3.06 36.38 49.50
C ALA A 55 2.56 36.49 48.04
N PRO A 56 3.10 37.46 47.26
CA PRO A 56 2.81 37.56 45.82
C PRO A 56 3.03 36.19 45.16
N PRO A 57 2.16 35.75 44.22
CA PRO A 57 2.45 34.56 43.42
C PRO A 57 3.77 34.83 42.71
N ALA A 58 4.78 34.06 43.09
CA ALA A 58 6.10 34.15 42.51
C ALA A 58 5.96 34.09 40.98
N ALA A 59 6.53 35.08 40.29
CA ALA A 59 6.64 35.15 38.84
C ALA A 59 7.53 34.02 38.25
N ASP A 60 7.75 32.95 39.00
CA ASP A 60 8.76 31.89 38.79
C ASP A 60 8.15 30.58 38.25
N ALA A 61 6.82 30.45 38.24
CA ALA A 61 6.15 29.26 37.70
C ALA A 61 6.08 29.22 36.16
N GLY A 62 6.40 30.32 35.47
CA GLY A 62 6.29 30.43 34.02
C GLY A 62 7.43 29.76 33.24
N ILE A 63 8.65 29.76 33.79
CA ILE A 63 9.83 29.21 33.11
C ILE A 63 9.84 27.67 33.06
N PRO A 64 9.53 26.92 34.14
CA PRO A 64 9.53 25.46 34.07
C PRO A 64 8.40 24.89 33.19
N ASP A 65 7.21 25.51 33.16
CA ASP A 65 6.12 25.07 32.27
C ASP A 65 6.45 25.31 30.79
N LEU A 66 7.10 26.44 30.48
CA LEU A 66 7.57 26.72 29.12
C LEU A 66 8.67 25.73 28.66
N GLN A 67 9.60 25.38 29.55
CA GLN A 67 10.63 24.36 29.25
C GLN A 67 10.01 22.98 29.01
N ALA A 68 9.04 22.57 29.83
CA ALA A 68 8.32 21.31 29.64
C ALA A 68 7.57 21.27 28.31
N ARG A 69 6.95 22.39 27.90
CA ARG A 69 6.29 22.52 26.59
C ARG A 69 7.28 22.44 25.44
N LEU A 70 8.45 23.08 25.54
CA LEU A 70 9.49 22.98 24.51
C LEU A 70 9.98 21.55 24.34
N ALA A 71 10.32 20.87 25.43
CA ALA A 71 10.75 19.47 25.37
C ALA A 71 9.68 18.54 24.76
N THR A 72 8.40 18.81 25.07
CA THR A 72 7.28 18.06 24.49
C THR A 72 7.16 18.29 22.98
N LEU A 73 7.27 19.55 22.53
CA LEU A 73 7.23 19.90 21.11
C LEU A 73 8.42 19.32 20.34
N GLU A 74 9.62 19.35 20.91
CA GLU A 74 10.81 18.73 20.31
C GLU A 74 10.62 17.23 20.14
N THR A 75 10.09 16.55 21.17
CA THR A 75 9.79 15.11 21.10
C THR A 75 8.75 14.81 20.03
N GLN A 76 7.70 15.64 19.91
CA GLN A 76 6.69 15.49 18.86
C GLN A 76 7.28 15.67 17.46
N LEU A 77 8.10 16.71 17.25
CA LEU A 77 8.78 16.94 15.97
C LEU A 77 9.70 15.78 15.60
N GLU A 78 10.39 15.18 16.56
CA GLU A 78 11.24 14.01 16.32
C GLU A 78 10.41 12.77 15.97
N ALA A 79 9.31 12.54 16.68
CA ALA A 79 8.37 11.46 16.37
C ALA A 79 7.76 11.61 14.97
N ASP A 80 7.32 12.81 14.60
CA ASP A 80 6.77 13.11 13.28
C ASP A 80 7.82 12.89 12.17
N ARG A 81 9.06 13.31 12.40
CA ARG A 81 10.17 13.06 11.47
C ARG A 81 10.50 11.58 11.34
N ALA A 82 10.40 10.80 12.43
CA ALA A 82 10.60 9.36 12.40
C ALA A 82 9.46 8.67 11.63
N ALA A 83 8.21 9.10 11.82
CA ALA A 83 7.05 8.59 11.09
C ALA A 83 7.15 8.88 9.59
N LEU A 84 7.51 10.11 9.19
CA LEU A 84 7.70 10.43 7.78
C LEU A 84 8.82 9.62 7.12
N ARG A 85 9.89 9.33 7.86
CA ARG A 85 10.97 8.45 7.37
C ARG A 85 10.47 7.01 7.20
N SER A 86 9.75 6.46 8.17
CA SER A 86 9.24 5.08 8.07
C SER A 86 8.25 4.93 6.93
N GLU A 87 7.36 5.89 6.71
CA GLU A 87 6.41 5.90 5.59
C GLU A 87 7.12 5.94 4.23
N ARG A 88 8.15 6.80 4.08
CA ARG A 88 8.95 6.86 2.85
C ARG A 88 9.68 5.54 2.60
N GLY A 89 10.27 4.96 3.64
CA GLY A 89 10.92 3.65 3.56
C GLY A 89 9.96 2.54 3.14
N ALA A 90 8.77 2.51 3.75
CA ALA A 90 7.72 1.53 3.41
C ALA A 90 7.28 1.66 1.95
N ARG A 91 7.02 2.90 1.47
CA ARG A 91 6.67 3.14 0.06
C ARG A 91 7.76 2.70 -0.90
N LEU A 92 9.04 2.89 -0.54
CA LEU A 92 10.13 2.41 -1.37
C LEU A 92 10.19 0.89 -1.41
N ILE A 93 10.02 0.23 -0.26
CA ILE A 93 9.95 -1.24 -0.18
C ILE A 93 8.80 -1.76 -1.06
N GLU A 94 7.61 -1.16 -0.98
CA GLU A 94 6.46 -1.56 -1.80
C GLU A 94 6.71 -1.38 -3.30
N GLN A 95 7.24 -0.22 -3.70
CA GLN A 95 7.55 0.06 -5.11
C GLN A 95 8.62 -0.91 -5.64
N THR A 96 9.65 -1.17 -4.86
CA THR A 96 10.74 -2.04 -5.26
C THR A 96 10.29 -3.50 -5.26
N ALA A 97 9.51 -3.93 -4.28
CA ALA A 97 8.89 -5.24 -4.27
C ALA A 97 7.99 -5.45 -5.49
N ALA A 98 7.17 -4.45 -5.86
CA ALA A 98 6.34 -4.51 -7.06
C ALA A 98 7.17 -4.61 -8.34
N ALA A 99 8.25 -3.82 -8.45
CA ALA A 99 9.15 -3.85 -9.62
C ALA A 99 9.83 -5.21 -9.82
N HIS A 100 10.19 -5.88 -8.72
CA HIS A 100 10.86 -7.19 -8.73
C HIS A 100 9.89 -8.38 -8.56
N GLY A 101 8.57 -8.12 -8.48
CA GLY A 101 7.54 -9.13 -8.27
C GLY A 101 7.58 -9.82 -6.90
N LEU A 102 8.30 -9.27 -5.91
CA LEU A 102 8.50 -9.85 -4.58
C LEU A 102 7.33 -9.53 -3.64
N ASP A 103 7.24 -10.28 -2.53
CA ASP A 103 6.32 -9.95 -1.44
C ASP A 103 6.85 -8.76 -0.63
N ALA A 104 6.09 -7.65 -0.59
CA ALA A 104 6.50 -6.43 0.11
C ALA A 104 6.64 -6.61 1.62
N GLY A 105 5.78 -7.45 2.23
CA GLY A 105 5.82 -7.74 3.66
C GLY A 105 7.06 -8.52 4.07
N LEU A 106 7.48 -9.47 3.23
CA LEU A 106 8.72 -10.22 3.40
C LEU A 106 9.93 -9.31 3.14
N LEU A 107 9.93 -8.53 2.06
CA LEU A 107 11.04 -7.62 1.75
C LEU A 107 11.29 -6.61 2.88
N GLY A 108 10.24 -6.04 3.46
CA GLY A 108 10.35 -5.12 4.59
C GLY A 108 10.86 -5.73 5.90
N ARG A 109 10.86 -7.07 6.02
CA ARG A 109 11.48 -7.79 7.15
C ARG A 109 12.94 -8.14 6.91
N LEU A 110 13.34 -8.26 5.64
CA LEU A 110 14.68 -8.68 5.24
C LEU A 110 15.59 -7.51 4.90
N VAL A 111 15.03 -6.37 4.47
CA VAL A 111 15.79 -5.21 4.04
C VAL A 111 15.37 -3.98 4.84
N THR A 112 16.37 -3.34 5.46
CA THR A 112 16.21 -2.04 6.11
C THR A 112 16.50 -0.94 5.09
N PRO A 113 15.57 0.00 4.83
CA PRO A 113 15.82 1.13 3.94
C PRO A 113 16.90 2.04 4.53
N GLU A 114 17.95 2.29 3.76
CA GLU A 114 18.94 3.33 4.09
C GLU A 114 18.48 4.69 3.56
N PHE A 115 18.82 5.76 4.26
CA PHE A 115 18.54 7.13 3.83
C PHE A 115 19.87 7.85 3.56
N ASP A 116 19.88 8.75 2.58
CA ASP A 116 20.99 9.65 2.32
C ASP A 116 21.02 10.84 3.30
N GLU A 117 22.03 11.70 3.17
CA GLU A 117 22.21 12.89 4.01
C GLU A 117 21.07 13.91 3.84
N GLN A 118 20.33 13.82 2.73
CA GLN A 118 19.18 14.65 2.40
C GLN A 118 17.86 14.04 2.90
N GLY A 119 17.90 12.85 3.54
CA GLY A 119 16.74 12.14 4.06
C GLY A 119 15.88 11.48 2.99
N GLN A 120 16.42 11.26 1.79
CA GLN A 120 15.82 10.45 0.73
C GLN A 120 16.24 8.99 0.89
N PRO A 121 15.34 8.03 0.64
CA PRO A 121 15.68 6.63 0.75
C PRO A 121 16.57 6.21 -0.44
N LYS A 122 17.69 5.54 -0.17
CA LYS A 122 18.62 5.01 -1.18
C LYS A 122 17.97 3.86 -1.96
N PRO A 123 18.34 3.61 -3.22
CA PRO A 123 17.81 2.48 -3.99
C PRO A 123 18.16 1.13 -3.35
N LEU A 124 17.18 0.23 -3.25
CA LEU A 124 17.34 -1.11 -2.64
C LEU A 124 17.84 -2.17 -3.63
N ASP A 125 18.02 -1.84 -4.91
CA ASP A 125 18.27 -2.83 -5.98
C ASP A 125 19.51 -3.70 -5.74
N ALA A 126 20.61 -3.12 -5.23
CA ALA A 126 21.83 -3.88 -4.93
C ALA A 126 21.63 -4.87 -3.76
N ALA A 127 20.87 -4.46 -2.74
CA ALA A 127 20.53 -5.32 -1.60
C ALA A 127 19.61 -6.47 -2.05
N ILE A 128 18.67 -6.18 -2.95
CA ILE A 128 17.74 -7.17 -3.51
C ILE A 128 18.46 -8.15 -4.42
N ALA A 129 19.37 -7.69 -5.29
CA ALA A 129 20.16 -8.59 -6.14
C ALA A 129 20.99 -9.58 -5.32
N SER A 130 21.59 -9.11 -4.23
CA SER A 130 22.33 -9.94 -3.28
C SER A 130 21.40 -10.94 -2.58
N LEU A 131 20.22 -10.47 -2.15
CA LEU A 131 19.21 -11.28 -1.48
C LEU A 131 18.67 -12.40 -2.39
N LEU A 132 18.37 -12.10 -3.66
CA LEU A 132 17.88 -13.07 -4.63
C LEU A 132 18.96 -14.08 -5.03
N THR A 133 20.24 -13.71 -4.94
CA THR A 133 21.36 -14.66 -5.11
C THR A 133 21.42 -15.65 -3.96
N THR A 134 21.24 -15.20 -2.72
CA THR A 134 21.27 -16.08 -1.53
C THR A 134 19.99 -16.90 -1.38
N TYR A 135 18.83 -16.32 -1.72
CA TYR A 135 17.51 -16.90 -1.53
C TYR A 135 16.69 -16.84 -2.82
N PRO A 136 17.02 -17.68 -3.82
CA PRO A 136 16.39 -17.64 -5.14
C PRO A 136 14.90 -17.99 -5.12
N TYR A 137 14.44 -18.70 -4.08
CA TYR A 137 13.03 -19.05 -3.88
C TYR A 137 12.14 -17.85 -3.52
N LEU A 138 12.72 -16.68 -3.22
CA LEU A 138 11.97 -15.45 -2.93
C LEU A 138 11.42 -14.79 -4.21
N ALA A 139 12.01 -15.08 -5.37
CA ALA A 139 11.50 -14.62 -6.64
C ALA A 139 10.12 -15.25 -6.89
N LYS A 140 9.06 -14.43 -6.85
CA LYS A 140 7.71 -14.91 -7.17
C LYS A 140 7.67 -15.34 -8.63
N PRO A 141 7.05 -16.48 -8.97
CA PRO A 141 6.72 -16.77 -10.36
C PRO A 141 5.76 -15.69 -10.86
N ALA A 142 6.18 -14.94 -11.88
CA ALA A 142 5.44 -13.80 -12.42
C ALA A 142 3.98 -14.17 -12.72
N ALA A 143 3.04 -13.55 -12.00
CA ALA A 143 1.63 -13.57 -12.35
C ALA A 143 1.39 -12.54 -13.46
N GLY A 144 1.67 -12.91 -14.72
CA GLY A 144 1.31 -12.06 -15.86
C GLY A 144 2.19 -12.15 -17.11
N GLY A 145 3.36 -12.78 -17.04
CA GLY A 145 4.07 -13.17 -18.26
C GLY A 145 3.45 -14.43 -18.81
N THR A 146 3.29 -14.53 -20.14
CA THR A 146 3.01 -15.77 -20.87
C THR A 146 4.04 -16.83 -20.48
N ALA A 147 3.76 -17.51 -19.38
CA ALA A 147 4.49 -18.65 -18.91
C ALA A 147 4.17 -19.76 -19.91
N ALA A 148 5.19 -20.19 -20.65
CA ALA A 148 5.29 -21.61 -20.96
C ALA A 148 4.94 -22.37 -19.66
N PRO A 149 4.05 -23.38 -19.70
CA PRO A 149 3.47 -23.93 -18.49
C PRO A 149 4.57 -24.55 -17.64
N ALA A 150 5.04 -23.81 -16.62
CA ALA A 150 5.85 -24.37 -15.57
C ALA A 150 4.96 -25.33 -14.78
N PRO A 151 5.45 -26.54 -14.47
CA PRO A 151 4.65 -27.57 -13.86
C PRO A 151 4.15 -27.06 -12.53
N VAL A 152 2.83 -27.17 -12.34
CA VAL A 152 2.22 -27.01 -11.03
C VAL A 152 3.00 -27.94 -10.10
N GLY A 153 3.57 -27.33 -9.06
CA GLY A 153 3.62 -27.72 -7.66
C GLY A 153 4.74 -28.61 -7.16
N THR A 154 5.38 -28.07 -6.12
CA THR A 154 6.04 -28.80 -5.06
C THR A 154 5.63 -28.17 -3.72
N SER A 155 4.35 -28.26 -3.40
CA SER A 155 3.95 -28.32 -2.00
C SER A 155 4.23 -29.76 -1.54
N PRO A 156 5.03 -29.99 -0.49
CA PRO A 156 5.45 -31.33 -0.08
C PRO A 156 4.28 -32.25 0.35
N ALA A 157 3.06 -31.72 0.45
CA ALA A 157 1.85 -32.47 0.74
C ALA A 157 0.97 -32.80 -0.48
N ASN A 158 1.31 -32.32 -1.69
CA ASN A 158 0.54 -32.62 -2.90
C ASN A 158 1.42 -32.50 -4.16
N PRO A 159 1.95 -33.62 -4.71
CA PRO A 159 2.73 -33.60 -5.93
C PRO A 159 1.79 -33.18 -7.06
N ALA A 160 2.07 -32.03 -7.63
CA ALA A 160 1.13 -31.45 -8.53
C ALA A 160 1.20 -32.12 -9.90
N ARG A 161 0.00 -32.31 -10.43
CA ARG A 161 -0.24 -33.18 -11.57
C ARG A 161 0.19 -32.43 -12.82
N THR A 162 1.15 -33.00 -13.54
CA THR A 162 1.54 -32.53 -14.86
C THR A 162 0.28 -32.42 -15.74
N PRO A 163 0.03 -31.26 -16.38
CA PRO A 163 -1.16 -31.09 -17.20
C PRO A 163 -1.15 -32.12 -18.34
N ALA A 164 -2.26 -32.85 -18.50
CA ALA A 164 -2.38 -33.85 -19.55
C ALA A 164 -2.36 -33.17 -20.94
N LEU A 165 -1.58 -33.70 -21.88
CA LEU A 165 -1.67 -33.28 -23.28
C LEU A 165 -3.08 -33.51 -23.79
N THR A 166 -3.57 -32.60 -24.63
CA THR A 166 -4.87 -32.72 -25.30
C THR A 166 -4.67 -33.02 -26.78
N LYS A 167 -5.65 -33.64 -27.46
CA LYS A 167 -5.61 -33.92 -28.90
C LYS A 167 -5.21 -32.69 -29.73
N ALA A 168 -5.85 -31.57 -29.42
CA ALA A 168 -5.65 -30.30 -30.11
C ALA A 168 -4.27 -29.68 -29.85
N ALA A 169 -3.58 -30.08 -28.78
CA ALA A 169 -2.21 -29.69 -28.51
C ALA A 169 -1.23 -30.55 -29.33
N ILE A 170 -1.47 -31.86 -29.44
CA ILE A 170 -0.63 -32.79 -30.23
C ILE A 170 -0.68 -32.44 -31.72
N GLU A 171 -1.85 -32.12 -32.26
CA GLU A 171 -2.03 -31.72 -33.68
C GLU A 171 -1.31 -30.41 -34.05
N ARG A 172 -0.99 -29.56 -33.06
CA ARG A 172 -0.28 -28.29 -33.26
C ARG A 172 1.21 -28.37 -32.94
N MET A 173 1.71 -29.52 -32.49
CA MET A 173 3.13 -29.68 -32.18
C MET A 173 3.94 -29.79 -33.47
N THR A 174 5.10 -29.13 -33.47
CA THR A 174 6.09 -29.32 -34.54
C THR A 174 6.72 -30.71 -34.43
N PRO A 175 7.31 -31.24 -35.52
CA PRO A 175 7.98 -32.55 -35.49
C PRO A 175 9.07 -32.65 -34.41
N GLU A 176 9.79 -31.58 -34.16
CA GLU A 176 10.80 -31.51 -33.09
C GLU A 176 10.15 -31.60 -31.70
N GLN A 177 9.03 -30.91 -31.49
CA GLN A 177 8.27 -30.96 -30.24
C GLN A 177 7.62 -32.32 -30.00
N ILE A 178 7.22 -33.04 -31.06
CA ILE A 178 6.72 -34.42 -30.97
C ILE A 178 7.81 -35.35 -30.46
N ASN A 179 9.03 -35.23 -30.98
CA ASN A 179 10.16 -36.05 -30.54
C ASN A 179 10.53 -35.77 -29.08
N THR A 180 10.48 -34.50 -28.65
CA THR A 180 10.76 -34.13 -27.25
C THR A 180 9.67 -34.58 -26.27
N ASN A 181 8.40 -34.58 -26.70
CA ASN A 181 7.25 -34.89 -25.82
C ASN A 181 6.70 -36.31 -26.06
N TRP A 182 7.47 -37.21 -26.67
CA TRP A 182 7.00 -38.53 -27.11
C TRP A 182 6.39 -39.37 -25.97
N ASP A 183 7.03 -39.40 -24.80
CA ASP A 183 6.53 -40.14 -23.63
C ASP A 183 5.15 -39.65 -23.17
N ALA A 184 4.93 -38.33 -23.22
CA ALA A 184 3.66 -37.73 -22.83
C ALA A 184 2.56 -37.97 -23.88
N ILE A 185 2.93 -38.06 -25.16
CA ILE A 185 2.02 -38.42 -26.26
C ILE A 185 1.61 -39.90 -26.16
N GLN A 186 2.55 -40.80 -25.88
CA GLN A 186 2.22 -42.21 -25.65
C GLN A 186 1.31 -42.39 -24.43
N ALA A 187 1.58 -41.69 -23.33
CA ALA A 187 0.72 -41.70 -22.15
C ALA A 187 -0.69 -41.16 -22.44
N TYR A 188 -0.83 -40.21 -23.37
CA TYR A 188 -2.12 -39.72 -23.84
C TYR A 188 -2.85 -40.77 -24.70
N LEU A 189 -2.17 -41.40 -25.66
CA LEU A 189 -2.75 -42.43 -26.53
C LEU A 189 -3.18 -43.68 -25.75
N ALA A 190 -2.39 -44.10 -24.75
CA ALA A 190 -2.71 -45.22 -23.87
C ALA A 190 -3.92 -44.97 -22.96
N ARG A 191 -4.34 -43.71 -22.76
CA ARG A 191 -5.58 -43.36 -22.03
C ARG A 191 -6.81 -43.25 -22.95
N GLN A 192 -6.60 -43.23 -24.26
CA GLN A 192 -7.65 -43.08 -25.28
C GLN A 192 -8.07 -44.42 -25.91
N GLY A 193 -7.29 -45.49 -25.71
CA GLY A 193 -7.64 -46.88 -26.05
C GLY A 193 -8.10 -47.65 -24.83
#